data_AF-A0A5J4X3U4-F1
#
_entry.id   AF-A0A5J4X3U4-F1
#
_cell.length_a   1.000
_cell.length_b   1.000
_cell.length_c   1.000
_cell.angle_alpha   90.00
_cell.angle_beta   90.00
_cell.angle_gamma   90.00
#
_symmetry.space_group_name_H-M   'P 1'
#
loop_
_entity.id
_entity.type
_entity.pdbx_description
1 polymer ?
#
loop_
_entity_poly.entity_id
_entity_poly.type
_entity_poly.pdbx_seq_one_letter_code
_entity_poly.pdbx_strand_id
1 'polypeptide(L)'
;MKLQFIDAENLFGPKTLKACVKDYGEKSQDKEVFLYEIINSKNWKEIFVKTEPFEYEDFKSQLNGGQYITKDEYDQYSVDNKSFNNGLDYFKDQNINDTEIMVKQINVFN
;
A
#
# COMPACT_ATOMS: atom_id res chain seq x y z
N MET A 1 -25.39 19.16 -0.95
CA MET A 1 -24.40 18.17 -0.45
C MET A 1 -23.42 18.91 0.45
N LYS A 2 -23.20 18.46 1.69
CA LYS A 2 -22.20 19.03 2.60
C LYS A 2 -21.04 18.05 2.67
N LEU A 3 -19.87 18.45 2.16
CA LEU A 3 -18.66 17.64 2.24
C LEU A 3 -18.02 17.84 3.62
N GLN A 4 -17.56 16.77 4.24
CA GLN A 4 -16.81 16.80 5.49
C GLN A 4 -15.47 16.12 5.28
N PHE A 5 -14.43 16.72 5.85
CA PHE A 5 -13.08 16.17 5.86
C PHE A 5 -12.79 15.67 7.28
N ILE A 6 -12.25 14.46 7.37
CA ILE A 6 -11.86 13.84 8.63
C ILE A 6 -10.37 13.56 8.52
N ASP A 7 -9.63 13.98 9.55
CA ASP A 7 -8.24 13.62 9.72
C ASP A 7 -8.16 12.28 10.47
N ALA A 8 -7.65 11.26 9.78
CA ALA A 8 -7.55 9.92 10.34
C ALA A 8 -6.58 9.83 11.53
N GLU A 9 -5.48 10.60 11.52
CA GLU A 9 -4.51 10.59 12.62
C GLU A 9 -5.09 11.24 13.88
N ASN A 10 -5.88 12.31 13.72
CA ASN A 10 -6.62 12.89 14.84
C ASN A 10 -7.73 11.95 15.37
N LEU A 11 -8.32 11.11 14.50
CA LEU A 11 -9.37 10.17 14.89
C LEU A 11 -8.81 8.93 15.62
N PHE A 12 -7.73 8.34 15.10
CA PHE A 12 -7.17 7.08 15.60
C PHE A 12 -5.98 7.26 16.56
N GLY A 13 -5.48 8.49 16.68
CA GLY A 13 -4.17 8.78 17.27
C GLY A 13 -3.03 8.44 16.31
N PRO A 14 -1.77 8.73 16.70
CA PRO A 14 -0.59 8.44 15.89
C PRO A 14 -0.39 6.94 15.73
N LYS A 15 -0.97 6.37 14.67
CA LYS A 15 -0.92 4.95 14.32
C LYS A 15 -0.62 4.76 12.84
N THR A 16 0.11 3.70 12.52
CA THR A 16 0.32 3.30 11.13
C THR A 16 -0.91 2.56 10.60
N LEU A 17 -1.14 2.59 9.28
CA LEU A 17 -2.24 1.86 8.67
C LEU A 17 -2.14 0.34 8.95
N LYS A 18 -0.92 -0.22 8.97
CA LYS A 18 -0.67 -1.64 9.34
C LYS A 18 -1.11 -1.94 10.77
N ALA A 19 -0.91 -1.01 11.72
CA ALA A 19 -1.41 -1.17 13.08
C ALA A 19 -2.95 -1.10 13.13
N CYS A 20 -3.56 -0.21 12.34
CA CYS A 20 -5.02 -0.15 12.23
C CYS A 20 -5.63 -1.45 11.65
N VAL A 21 -5.00 -2.06 10.64
CA VAL A 21 -5.43 -3.38 10.12
C VAL A 21 -5.36 -4.44 11.22
N LYS A 22 -4.27 -4.48 12.00
CA LYS A 22 -4.13 -5.44 13.09
C LYS A 22 -5.19 -5.26 14.18
N ASP A 23 -5.49 -4.01 14.55
CA ASP A 23 -6.39 -3.70 15.65
C ASP A 23 -7.87 -3.84 15.25
N TYR A 24 -8.20 -3.58 13.97
CA TYR A 24 -9.57 -3.38 13.53
C TYR A 24 -9.93 -3.97 12.16
N GLY A 25 -8.97 -4.57 11.45
CA GLY A 25 -9.17 -5.18 10.14
C GLY A 25 -9.82 -6.56 10.22
N GLU A 26 -10.34 -7.02 9.07
CA GLU A 26 -10.81 -8.40 8.93
C GLU A 26 -9.61 -9.37 8.82
N LYS A 27 -9.81 -10.65 9.16
CA LYS A 27 -8.74 -11.66 9.14
C LYS A 27 -8.06 -11.85 7.77
N SER A 28 -8.71 -11.43 6.70
CA SER A 28 -8.23 -11.52 5.32
C SER A 28 -7.65 -10.21 4.78
N GLN A 29 -7.67 -9.13 5.57
CA GLN A 29 -7.06 -7.86 5.17
C GLN A 29 -5.66 -7.77 5.74
N ASP A 30 -4.69 -7.56 4.86
CA ASP A 30 -3.32 -7.24 5.22
C ASP A 30 -2.90 -5.95 4.52
N LYS A 31 -2.06 -5.16 5.19
CA LYS A 31 -1.42 -3.99 4.59
C LYS A 31 -0.14 -4.43 3.89
N GLU A 32 -0.16 -4.51 2.56
CA GLU A 32 1.06 -4.73 1.79
C GLU A 32 1.88 -3.43 1.61
N VAL A 33 3.06 -3.57 1.01
CA VAL A 33 4.01 -2.46 0.84
C VAL A 33 3.82 -1.78 -0.50
N PHE A 34 3.69 -0.46 -0.47
CA PHE A 34 3.57 0.36 -1.66
C PHE A 34 4.90 1.04 -1.99
N LEU A 35 5.34 0.93 -3.25
CA LEU A 35 6.61 1.46 -3.76
C LEU A 35 6.50 2.94 -4.16
N TYR A 36 6.45 3.84 -3.17
CA TYR A 36 6.24 5.28 -3.41
C TYR A 36 7.40 5.99 -4.13
N GLU A 37 8.63 5.51 -3.97
CA GLU A 37 9.81 6.21 -4.49
C GLU A 37 10.17 5.84 -5.94
N ILE A 38 9.61 4.73 -6.44
CA ILE A 38 9.94 4.19 -7.76
C ILE A 38 9.20 4.92 -8.87
N ILE A 39 7.97 5.37 -8.61
CA ILE A 39 7.13 6.07 -9.60
C ILE A 39 7.28 7.58 -9.48
N ASN A 40 7.51 8.25 -10.61
CA ASN A 40 7.52 9.70 -10.70
C ASN A 40 6.98 10.17 -12.06
N SER A 41 6.90 11.49 -12.24
CA SER A 41 6.36 12.13 -13.44
C SER A 41 7.10 11.79 -14.74
N LYS A 42 8.32 11.24 -14.66
CA LYS A 42 9.14 10.88 -15.82
C LYS A 42 8.99 9.42 -16.24
N ASN A 43 8.79 8.49 -15.31
CA ASN A 43 8.85 7.04 -15.57
C ASN A 43 7.53 6.28 -15.36
N TRP A 44 6.46 6.95 -14.90
CA TRP A 44 5.20 6.28 -14.55
C TRP A 44 4.63 5.41 -15.67
N LYS A 45 4.73 5.83 -16.94
CA LYS A 45 4.20 5.07 -18.08
C LYS A 45 4.88 3.71 -18.23
N GLU A 46 6.20 3.67 -18.08
CA GLU A 46 7.01 2.47 -18.23
C GLU A 46 6.74 1.51 -17.07
N ILE A 47 6.66 2.04 -15.84
CA ILE A 47 6.34 1.26 -14.65
C ILE A 47 4.94 0.66 -14.73
N PHE A 48 3.96 1.43 -15.19
CA PHE A 48 2.56 0.99 -15.24
C PHE A 48 2.31 -0.15 -16.21
N VAL A 49 3.10 -0.26 -17.29
CA VAL A 49 2.97 -1.36 -18.25
C VAL A 49 3.90 -2.54 -17.96
N LYS A 50 4.79 -2.43 -16.95
CA LYS A 50 5.70 -3.50 -16.56
C LYS A 50 4.89 -4.73 -16.09
N THR A 51 5.20 -5.89 -16.65
CA THR A 51 4.58 -7.18 -16.29
C THR A 51 5.41 -7.95 -15.27
N GLU A 52 6.71 -7.67 -15.22
CA GLU A 52 7.63 -8.29 -14.27
C GLU A 52 7.49 -7.66 -12.87
N PRO A 53 7.63 -8.44 -11.79
CA PRO A 53 7.70 -7.90 -10.44
C PRO A 53 8.79 -6.83 -10.28
N PHE A 54 8.57 -5.89 -9.37
CA PHE A 54 9.63 -5.07 -8.80
C PHE A 54 10.71 -5.90 -8.12
N GLU A 55 11.96 -5.48 -8.27
CA GLU A 55 13.12 -6.14 -7.67
C GLU A 55 13.18 -5.83 -6.17
N TYR A 56 13.89 -6.66 -5.40
CA TYR A 56 14.02 -6.42 -3.95
C TYR A 56 14.63 -5.05 -3.63
N GLU A 57 15.60 -4.60 -4.42
CA GLU A 57 16.23 -3.28 -4.26
C GLU A 57 15.28 -2.11 -4.57
N ASP A 58 14.19 -2.35 -5.30
CA ASP A 58 13.18 -1.31 -5.55
C ASP A 58 12.45 -0.90 -4.25
N PHE A 59 12.46 -1.77 -3.23
CA PHE A 59 11.91 -1.51 -1.89
C PHE A 59 12.91 -0.86 -0.93
N LYS A 60 14.06 -0.39 -1.42
CA LYS A 60 15.02 0.35 -0.63
C LYS A 60 14.68 1.83 -0.62
N SER A 61 14.58 2.43 0.55
CA SER A 61 14.40 3.87 0.67
C SER A 61 15.67 4.60 0.24
N GLN A 62 15.52 5.53 -0.69
CA GLN A 62 16.54 6.49 -1.06
C GLN A 62 16.74 7.55 0.02
N LEU A 63 15.71 7.82 0.83
CA LEU A 63 15.76 8.85 1.89
C LEU A 63 16.55 8.40 3.12
N ASN A 64 16.31 7.17 3.60
CA ASN A 64 16.94 6.67 4.82
C ASN A 64 17.89 5.48 4.59
N GLY A 65 18.00 4.97 3.36
CA GLY A 65 18.87 3.86 2.97
C GLY A 65 18.42 2.49 3.47
N GLY A 66 17.34 2.44 4.27
CA GLY A 66 16.78 1.24 4.86
C GLY A 66 15.85 0.50 3.90
N GLN A 67 15.74 -0.80 4.11
CA GLN A 67 14.82 -1.64 3.36
C GLN A 67 13.41 -1.57 3.98
N TYR A 68 12.38 -1.37 3.14
CA TYR A 68 10.99 -1.31 3.62
C TYR A 68 10.40 -2.68 3.99
N ILE A 69 10.93 -3.75 3.42
CA ILE A 69 10.44 -5.12 3.63
C ILE A 69 11.58 -6.09 3.93
N THR A 70 11.27 -7.13 4.70
CA THR A 70 12.16 -8.26 4.89
C THR A 70 12.25 -9.13 3.63
N LYS A 71 13.20 -10.05 3.60
CA LYS A 71 13.34 -11.01 2.50
C LYS A 71 12.11 -11.91 2.37
N ASP A 72 11.56 -12.36 3.49
CA ASP A 72 10.35 -13.20 3.52
C ASP A 72 9.13 -12.44 2.98
N GLU A 73 8.96 -11.17 3.36
CA GLU A 73 7.90 -10.30 2.82
C GLU A 73 8.05 -10.08 1.31
N TYR A 74 9.27 -9.97 0.81
CA TYR A 74 9.54 -9.88 -0.64
C TYR A 74 9.21 -11.16 -1.39
N ASP A 75 9.57 -12.31 -0.82
CA ASP A 75 9.31 -13.60 -1.45
C ASP A 75 7.79 -13.84 -1.56
N GLN A 76 7.02 -13.44 -0.54
CA GLN A 76 5.55 -13.44 -0.57
C GLN A 76 5.00 -12.46 -1.64
N TYR A 77 5.45 -11.20 -1.64
CA TYR A 77 5.10 -10.23 -2.68
C TYR A 77 5.37 -10.77 -4.09
N SER A 78 6.49 -11.46 -4.30
CA SER A 78 6.84 -12.01 -5.62
C SER A 78 5.89 -13.11 -6.08
N VAL A 79 5.27 -13.83 -5.15
CA VAL A 79 4.21 -14.82 -5.43
C VAL A 79 2.91 -14.10 -5.76
N ASP A 80 2.51 -13.14 -4.92
CA ASP A 80 1.23 -12.44 -5.04
C ASP A 80 1.19 -11.56 -6.29
N ASN A 81 2.32 -10.94 -6.66
CA ASN A 81 2.43 -10.07 -7.83
C ASN A 81 2.07 -10.78 -9.15
N LYS A 82 2.18 -12.12 -9.19
CA LYS A 82 1.81 -12.93 -10.37
C LYS A 82 0.31 -12.91 -10.66
N SER A 83 -0.51 -12.46 -9.71
CA SER A 83 -1.96 -12.31 -9.89
C SER A 83 -2.33 -11.04 -10.68
N PHE A 84 -1.41 -10.09 -10.85
CA PHE A 84 -1.63 -8.85 -11.58
C PHE A 84 -1.10 -8.91 -13.01
N ASN A 85 -1.78 -8.26 -13.96
CA ASN A 85 -1.34 -8.24 -15.35
C ASN A 85 -0.19 -7.27 -15.61
N ASN A 86 -0.12 -6.19 -14.83
CA ASN A 86 0.89 -5.13 -14.95
C ASN A 86 0.99 -4.31 -13.66
N GLY A 87 1.99 -3.44 -13.58
CA GLY A 87 2.21 -2.56 -12.44
C GLY A 87 1.00 -1.67 -12.10
N LEU A 88 0.26 -1.17 -13.10
CA LEU A 88 -0.93 -0.34 -12.83
C LEU A 88 -2.03 -1.11 -12.09
N ASP A 89 -2.26 -2.37 -12.47
CA ASP A 89 -3.24 -3.22 -11.80
C ASP A 89 -2.85 -3.45 -10.34
N TYR A 90 -1.57 -3.76 -10.09
CA TYR A 90 -1.01 -3.84 -8.74
C TYR A 90 -1.24 -2.55 -7.93
N PHE A 91 -0.85 -1.38 -8.46
CA PHE A 91 -1.01 -0.12 -7.72
C PHE A 91 -2.47 0.27 -7.47
N LYS A 92 -3.39 -0.08 -8.37
CA LYS A 92 -4.83 0.13 -8.15
C LYS A 92 -5.32 -0.72 -6.99
N ASP A 93 -4.98 -2.00 -6.98
CA ASP A 93 -5.37 -2.94 -5.93
C ASP A 93 -4.89 -2.45 -4.56
N GLN A 94 -3.62 -2.04 -4.46
CA GLN A 94 -3.05 -1.50 -3.22
C GLN A 94 -3.76 -0.23 -2.74
N ASN A 95 -4.05 0.72 -3.64
CA ASN A 95 -4.74 1.96 -3.28
C ASN A 95 -6.19 1.68 -2.83
N ILE A 96 -6.86 0.71 -3.47
CA ILE A 96 -8.21 0.29 -3.10
C ILE A 96 -8.18 -0.34 -1.70
N ASN A 97 -7.28 -1.31 -1.47
CA ASN A 97 -7.11 -1.97 -0.18
C ASN A 97 -6.84 -0.95 0.94
N ASP A 98 -5.89 -0.03 0.74
CA ASP A 98 -5.57 1.02 1.72
C ASP A 98 -6.77 1.92 2.01
N THR A 99 -7.51 2.32 0.97
CA THR A 99 -8.71 3.15 1.10
C THR A 99 -9.82 2.40 1.84
N GLU A 100 -10.06 1.13 1.51
CA GLU A 100 -11.05 0.29 2.18
C GLU A 100 -10.71 0.12 3.66
N ILE A 101 -9.44 -0.13 3.99
CA ILE A 101 -8.98 -0.19 5.38
C ILE A 101 -9.32 1.12 6.09
N MET A 102 -8.98 2.29 5.51
CA MET A 102 -9.25 3.58 6.15
C MET A 102 -10.75 3.88 6.30
N VAL A 103 -11.53 3.68 5.23
CA VAL A 103 -12.97 4.03 5.20
C VAL A 103 -13.79 3.12 6.10
N LYS A 104 -13.50 1.81 6.12
CA LYS A 104 -14.19 0.87 7.01
C LYS A 104 -14.08 1.32 8.46
N GLN A 105 -12.90 1.76 8.88
CA GLN A 105 -12.71 2.25 10.25
C GLN A 105 -13.57 3.47 10.55
N ILE A 106 -13.64 4.45 9.65
CA ILE A 106 -14.46 5.66 9.85
C ILE A 106 -15.95 5.31 10.00
N ASN A 107 -16.44 4.35 9.22
CA ASN A 107 -17.84 3.91 9.27
C ASN A 107 -18.21 3.19 10.58
N VAL A 108 -17.25 2.65 11.34
CA VAL A 108 -17.52 2.02 12.65
C VAL A 108 -17.88 3.07 13.71
N PHE A 109 -17.47 4.33 13.55
CA PHE A 109 -17.69 5.40 14.53
C PHE A 109 -18.92 6.29 14.25
N ASN A 110 -19.59 6.10 13.11
CA ASN A 110 -20.82 6.82 12.72
C ASN A 110 -22.05 5.92 12.86
#